data_AF-A0A0C1Y7A5-F1
#
_entry.id   AF-A0A0C1Y7A5-F1
#
_cell.length_a   1.000
_cell.length_b   1.000
_cell.length_c   1.000
_cell.angle_alpha   90.00
_cell.angle_beta   90.00
_cell.angle_gamma   90.00
#
_symmetry.space_group_name_H-M   'P 1'
#
loop_
_entity.id
_entity.type
_entity.pdbx_description
1 polymer ?
#
loop_
_entity_poly.entity_id
_entity_poly.type
_entity_poly.pdbx_seq_one_letter_code
_entity_poly.pdbx_strand_id
1 'polypeptide(L)'
;MTFAQDVFISFTHIDNQSLNPDEDGWISSFHKALEIRLSQLRGKESRIWRDRRLWGNEDLDEAIFDALTQSALLVSVLSPRYLQSEWCMRELQRFCQAADQGGGLRVGEAKARLFKVIKTYLPIEQHPAVVANFLGYEFYEIDDAGRPQEFDRVYGPEQERKFYAKLNDLAYDIHQTLEILDAQVGQPPLTEPQFGAVAADRKVIYLADTTPDLQVDRERIRRELEQAGHQVLPEQPLPSEPGAFKQTVCEALTRAHLSVHLLSPYPSQPPAGQSPTQEQLYRQLVTARTRDQVALAAQCGQGRSDFSRLLWLPPDTGAVAPDDFVTELQSDPDFIRTNLEALKDIIHTRLTQPATPALELSTDGRVQIYLDCDERDLENPAIDPLFEWLDQHFQVILPDYEQGTLSRSEALLQQCEAVLIYYGEASALWLKRRLNALKKTLYGRPKPLLAKAVYVADPAKQKFSDPEVLMIPGYQGFQPTLLEEFVASLGPAGGQA
;
A
#
# COMPACT_ATOMS: atom_id res chain seq x y z
N MET A 1 -14.94 31.37 -3.88
CA MET A 1 -13.89 32.38 -3.61
C MET A 1 -12.87 32.31 -4.72
N THR A 2 -12.55 33.41 -5.38
CA THR A 2 -11.55 33.40 -6.46
C THR A 2 -10.20 33.77 -5.84
N PHE A 3 -9.23 32.84 -5.88
CA PHE A 3 -7.88 33.10 -5.39
C PHE A 3 -7.05 33.79 -6.48
N ALA A 4 -6.20 34.75 -6.09
CA ALA A 4 -5.31 35.45 -7.02
C ALA A 4 -4.08 34.60 -7.35
N GLN A 5 -3.65 33.76 -6.40
CA GLN A 5 -2.52 32.85 -6.51
C GLN A 5 -2.98 31.42 -6.24
N ASP A 6 -2.43 30.45 -6.96
CA ASP A 6 -2.74 29.04 -6.72
C ASP A 6 -1.96 28.51 -5.51
N VAL A 7 -0.69 28.88 -5.39
CA VAL A 7 0.21 28.39 -4.33
C VAL A 7 1.07 29.52 -3.79
N PHE A 8 1.17 29.61 -2.47
CA PHE A 8 2.17 30.41 -1.78
C PHE A 8 3.29 29.51 -1.26
N ILE A 9 4.55 29.83 -1.52
CA ILE A 9 5.71 29.13 -0.95
C ILE A 9 6.29 29.97 0.19
N SER A 10 6.16 29.49 1.42
CA SER A 10 6.83 30.03 2.61
C SER A 10 8.15 29.30 2.83
N PHE A 11 9.23 30.06 2.96
CA PHE A 11 10.60 29.55 3.08
C PHE A 11 11.52 30.58 3.74
N THR A 12 12.76 30.20 4.08
CA THR A 12 13.76 31.17 4.54
C THR A 12 14.76 31.54 3.46
N HIS A 13 15.14 32.82 3.33
CA HIS A 13 16.04 33.25 2.26
C HIS A 13 17.43 32.58 2.29
N ILE A 14 17.91 32.18 3.47
CA ILE A 14 19.19 31.47 3.56
C ILE A 14 19.09 30.08 2.90
N ASP A 15 17.91 29.44 2.94
CA ASP A 15 17.67 28.17 2.26
C ASP A 15 17.66 28.29 0.73
N ASN A 16 17.58 29.52 0.20
CA ASN A 16 17.69 29.81 -1.23
C ASN A 16 19.08 30.31 -1.64
N GLN A 17 20.08 30.29 -0.76
CA GLN A 17 21.45 30.58 -1.16
C GLN A 17 22.05 29.35 -1.84
N SER A 18 22.62 29.54 -3.02
CA SER A 18 23.32 28.48 -3.74
C SER A 18 24.77 28.37 -3.25
N LEU A 19 25.29 27.14 -3.20
CA LEU A 19 26.72 26.89 -2.99
C LEU A 19 27.54 27.29 -4.22
N ASN A 20 26.92 27.32 -5.40
CA ASN A 20 27.51 27.75 -6.66
C ASN A 20 26.90 29.10 -7.08
N PRO A 21 27.69 30.19 -7.18
CA PRO A 21 27.18 31.52 -7.51
C PRO A 21 26.46 31.63 -8.86
N ASP A 22 26.79 30.73 -9.80
CA ASP A 22 26.22 30.70 -11.16
C ASP A 22 24.93 29.86 -11.25
N GLU A 23 24.50 29.23 -10.15
CA GLU A 23 23.31 28.38 -10.11
C GLU A 23 22.21 28.97 -9.23
N ASP A 24 20.96 28.73 -9.62
CA ASP A 24 19.80 29.06 -8.82
C ASP A 24 19.82 28.28 -7.50
N GLY A 25 19.49 28.95 -6.39
CA GLY A 25 19.33 28.28 -5.11
C GLY A 25 18.16 27.29 -5.09
N TRP A 26 18.15 26.42 -4.08
CA TRP A 26 17.20 25.31 -3.96
C TRP A 26 15.74 25.76 -4.11
N ILE A 27 15.34 26.86 -3.46
CA ILE A 27 13.96 27.36 -3.49
C ILE A 27 13.61 27.95 -4.87
N SER A 28 14.54 28.63 -5.53
CA SER A 28 14.37 29.12 -6.89
C SER A 28 14.13 27.97 -7.86
N SER A 29 14.95 26.91 -7.77
CA SER A 29 14.83 25.69 -8.57
C SER A 29 13.51 24.95 -8.30
N PHE A 30 13.15 24.81 -7.01
CA PHE A 30 11.89 24.22 -6.57
C PHE A 30 10.67 24.98 -7.10
N HIS A 31 10.63 26.31 -6.94
CA HIS A 31 9.55 27.14 -7.45
C HIS A 31 9.37 26.95 -8.96
N LYS A 32 10.45 27.06 -9.74
CA LYS A 32 10.42 26.96 -11.20
C LYS A 32 9.94 25.58 -11.66
N ALA A 33 10.49 24.51 -11.08
CA ALA A 33 10.10 23.16 -11.43
C ALA A 33 8.64 22.85 -11.04
N LEU A 34 8.19 23.32 -9.87
CA LEU A 34 6.82 23.16 -9.42
C LEU A 34 5.83 23.93 -10.30
N GLU A 35 6.15 25.17 -10.67
CA GLU A 35 5.33 26.01 -11.55
C GLU A 35 5.14 25.36 -12.93
N ILE A 36 6.24 24.88 -13.54
CA ILE A 36 6.21 24.18 -14.83
C ILE A 36 5.36 22.91 -14.71
N ARG A 37 5.64 22.08 -13.70
CA ARG A 37 4.98 20.78 -13.57
C ARG A 37 3.50 20.92 -13.24
N LEU A 38 3.15 21.84 -12.35
CA LEU A 38 1.76 22.10 -11.98
C LEU A 38 0.97 22.66 -13.17
N SER A 39 1.59 23.55 -13.97
CA SER A 39 0.96 24.07 -15.19
C SER A 39 0.69 22.97 -16.23
N GLN A 40 1.63 22.02 -16.38
CA GLN A 40 1.44 20.85 -17.23
C GLN A 40 0.28 19.97 -16.77
N LEU A 41 0.15 19.74 -15.46
CA LEU A 41 -0.92 18.93 -14.88
C LEU A 41 -2.29 19.61 -15.02
N ARG A 42 -2.36 20.93 -14.81
CA ARG A 42 -3.61 21.70 -14.91
C ARG A 42 -4.03 22.05 -16.34
N GLY A 43 -3.13 21.91 -17.32
CA GLY A 43 -3.37 22.36 -18.69
C GLY A 43 -3.52 23.89 -18.83
N LYS A 44 -3.19 24.66 -17.79
CA LYS A 44 -3.21 26.13 -17.74
C LYS A 44 -2.05 26.64 -16.88
N GLU A 45 -1.61 27.87 -17.12
CA GLU A 45 -0.55 28.50 -16.35
C GLU A 45 -0.93 28.57 -14.86
N SER A 46 -0.05 28.06 -13.99
CA SER A 46 -0.22 28.06 -12.55
C SER A 46 0.53 29.22 -11.94
N ARG A 47 -0.14 29.97 -11.05
CA ARG A 47 0.41 31.16 -10.41
C ARG A 47 0.96 30.80 -9.03
N ILE A 48 2.28 30.66 -8.95
CA ILE A 48 2.98 30.37 -7.70
C ILE A 48 3.66 31.64 -7.21
N TRP A 49 3.31 32.05 -6.00
CA TRP A 49 3.92 33.19 -5.34
C TRP A 49 5.00 32.73 -4.36
N ARG A 50 6.13 33.45 -4.32
CA ARG A 50 7.15 33.35 -3.26
C ARG A 50 7.75 34.72 -3.02
N ASP A 51 8.23 34.98 -1.81
CA ASP A 51 8.99 36.20 -1.54
C ASP A 51 10.32 36.19 -2.32
N ARG A 52 10.53 37.19 -3.18
CA ARG A 52 11.76 37.35 -3.98
C ARG A 52 12.64 38.52 -3.50
N ARG A 53 12.29 39.20 -2.39
CA ARG A 53 12.86 40.48 -1.95
C ARG A 53 13.05 41.46 -3.12
N LEU A 54 11.94 42.08 -3.53
CA LEU A 54 12.01 43.27 -4.37
C LEU A 54 12.61 44.40 -3.54
N TRP A 55 13.72 44.96 -4.01
CA TRP A 55 14.31 46.18 -3.46
C TRP A 55 13.37 47.33 -3.83
N GLY A 56 12.63 47.88 -2.86
CA GLY A 56 11.72 49.00 -3.10
C GLY A 56 11.02 49.45 -1.82
N ASN A 57 10.71 50.75 -1.74
CA ASN A 57 10.15 51.47 -0.60
C ASN A 57 8.64 51.15 -0.38
N GLU A 58 8.28 49.88 -0.37
CA GLU A 58 6.94 49.36 -0.07
C GLU A 58 6.94 48.73 1.33
N ASP A 59 5.82 48.82 2.05
CA ASP A 59 5.62 48.14 3.32
C ASP A 59 5.48 46.63 3.02
N LEU A 60 6.64 45.98 2.83
CA LEU A 60 6.81 44.59 2.40
C LEU A 60 5.93 43.63 3.20
N ASP A 61 5.66 43.96 4.45
CA ASP A 61 4.86 43.15 5.34
C ASP A 61 3.41 42.98 4.86
N GLU A 62 2.71 44.07 4.49
CA GLU A 62 1.30 43.99 4.08
C GLU A 62 1.13 43.26 2.75
N ALA A 63 2.01 43.50 1.77
CA ALA A 63 1.94 42.87 0.45
C ALA A 63 2.13 41.35 0.50
N ILE A 64 3.04 40.87 1.37
CA ILE A 64 3.26 39.42 1.58
C ILE A 64 2.02 38.78 2.21
N PHE A 65 1.44 39.43 3.21
CA PHE A 65 0.24 38.91 3.86
C PHE A 65 -0.99 38.96 2.94
N ASP A 66 -1.13 39.98 2.11
CA ASP A 66 -2.18 40.04 1.11
C ASP A 66 -2.04 38.90 0.09
N ALA A 67 -0.83 38.67 -0.42
CA ALA A 67 -0.55 37.55 -1.32
C ALA A 67 -0.86 36.20 -0.66
N LEU A 68 -0.48 36.03 0.63
CA LEU A 68 -0.76 34.83 1.42
C LEU A 68 -2.26 34.59 1.59
N THR A 69 -3.01 35.64 1.90
CA THR A 69 -4.47 35.57 2.13
C THR A 69 -5.23 35.31 0.82
N GLN A 70 -4.69 35.78 -0.30
CA GLN A 70 -5.24 35.56 -1.64
C GLN A 70 -4.76 34.28 -2.32
N SER A 71 -3.98 33.44 -1.62
CA SER A 71 -3.50 32.16 -2.13
C SER A 71 -4.44 31.01 -1.80
N ALA A 72 -4.65 30.10 -2.77
CA ALA A 72 -5.48 28.93 -2.57
C ALA A 72 -4.83 27.94 -1.58
N LEU A 73 -3.53 27.69 -1.74
CA LEU A 73 -2.75 26.73 -0.96
C LEU A 73 -1.46 27.33 -0.41
N LEU A 74 -0.98 26.80 0.72
CA LEU A 74 0.31 27.12 1.33
C LEU A 74 1.26 25.93 1.27
N VAL A 75 2.45 26.12 0.72
CA VAL A 75 3.59 25.19 0.79
C VAL A 75 4.61 25.77 1.77
N SER A 76 4.84 25.07 2.89
CA SER A 76 5.83 25.46 3.89
C SER A 76 7.09 24.62 3.76
N VAL A 77 8.20 25.23 3.38
CA VAL A 77 9.51 24.56 3.23
C VAL A 77 10.26 24.62 4.55
N LEU A 78 10.17 23.54 5.33
CA LEU A 78 10.81 23.40 6.63
C LEU A 78 12.31 23.11 6.49
N SER A 79 13.07 23.81 7.33
CA SER A 79 14.50 23.67 7.57
C SER A 79 14.80 24.08 9.03
N PRO A 80 15.98 23.76 9.58
CA PRO A 80 16.39 24.27 10.90
C PRO A 80 16.25 25.79 11.01
N ARG A 81 16.51 26.54 9.93
CA ARG A 81 16.34 28.00 9.95
C ARG A 81 14.87 28.40 9.95
N TYR A 82 14.01 27.67 9.25
CA TYR A 82 12.57 27.93 9.22
C TYR A 82 11.98 27.94 10.64
N LEU A 83 12.38 26.97 11.48
CA LEU A 83 11.93 26.88 12.87
C LEU A 83 12.32 28.09 13.73
N GLN A 84 13.43 28.75 13.40
CA GLN A 84 13.94 29.94 14.11
C GLN A 84 13.41 31.26 13.51
N SER A 85 12.68 31.20 12.41
CA SER A 85 12.18 32.38 11.71
C SER A 85 10.82 32.78 12.26
N GLU A 86 10.78 33.83 13.10
CA GLU A 86 9.51 34.40 13.60
C GLU A 86 8.59 34.80 12.44
N TRP A 87 9.16 35.27 11.33
CA TRP A 87 8.43 35.64 10.13
C TRP A 87 7.66 34.46 9.52
N CYS A 88 8.35 33.35 9.28
CA CYS A 88 7.73 32.15 8.69
C CYS A 88 6.65 31.57 9.60
N MET A 89 6.85 31.61 10.92
CA MET A 89 5.84 31.18 11.89
C MET A 89 4.60 32.09 11.88
N ARG A 90 4.79 33.41 11.72
CA ARG A 90 3.69 34.36 11.59
C ARG A 90 2.91 34.15 10.30
N GLU A 91 3.57 33.92 9.16
CA GLU A 91 2.90 33.57 7.89
C GLU A 91 2.06 32.29 8.06
N LEU A 92 2.66 31.24 8.60
CA LEU A 92 1.98 29.96 8.82
C LEU A 92 0.73 30.12 9.71
N GLN A 93 0.83 30.86 10.81
CA GLN A 93 -0.31 31.15 11.69
C GLN A 93 -1.39 32.00 11.00
N ARG A 94 -0.99 33.04 10.25
CA ARG A 94 -1.95 33.90 9.54
C ARG A 94 -2.69 33.15 8.43
N PHE A 95 -2.00 32.30 7.68
CA PHE A 95 -2.66 31.46 6.67
C PHE A 95 -3.71 30.56 7.32
N CYS A 96 -3.39 29.97 8.48
CA CYS A 96 -4.34 29.14 9.20
C CYS A 96 -5.57 29.93 9.67
N GLN A 97 -5.35 31.12 10.24
CA GLN A 97 -6.44 32.01 10.67
C GLN A 97 -7.32 32.48 9.50
N ALA A 98 -6.70 32.82 8.36
CA ALA A 98 -7.41 33.23 7.16
C ALA A 98 -8.19 32.07 6.54
N ALA A 99 -7.61 30.87 6.52
CA ALA A 99 -8.28 29.67 6.05
C ALA A 99 -9.52 29.35 6.89
N ASP A 100 -9.46 29.48 8.23
CA ASP A 100 -10.62 29.28 9.11
C ASP A 100 -11.78 30.24 8.84
N GLN A 101 -11.49 31.47 8.38
CA GLN A 101 -12.52 32.47 8.06
C GLN A 101 -13.03 32.39 6.61
N GLY A 102 -12.29 31.71 5.72
CA GLY A 102 -12.44 31.80 4.27
C GLY A 102 -12.57 30.46 3.54
N GLY A 103 -13.04 29.39 4.19
CA GLY A 103 -13.28 28.08 3.55
C GLY A 103 -12.70 26.86 4.26
N GLY A 104 -12.15 27.03 5.46
CA GLY A 104 -11.50 26.01 6.27
C GLY A 104 -10.07 25.69 5.82
N LEU A 105 -9.24 25.18 6.74
CA LEU A 105 -7.93 24.56 6.42
C LEU A 105 -8.06 23.27 5.60
N ARG A 106 -9.27 22.72 5.52
CA ARG A 106 -9.59 21.48 4.81
C ARG A 106 -10.52 21.76 3.65
N VAL A 107 -10.27 21.10 2.52
CA VAL A 107 -11.09 21.12 1.32
C VAL A 107 -11.69 19.73 1.12
N GLY A 108 -13.03 19.66 1.06
CA GLY A 108 -13.75 18.39 1.02
C GLY A 108 -13.70 17.65 2.36
N GLU A 109 -13.82 16.32 2.34
CA GLU A 109 -13.88 15.49 3.56
C GLU A 109 -12.53 15.27 4.26
N ALA A 110 -11.38 15.51 3.59
CA ALA A 110 -10.07 15.11 4.14
C ALA A 110 -8.80 15.90 3.70
N LYS A 111 -8.78 16.66 2.59
CA LYS A 111 -7.52 17.25 2.08
C LYS A 111 -7.20 18.60 2.71
N ALA A 112 -5.94 18.83 3.08
CA ALA A 112 -5.48 20.09 3.68
C ALA A 112 -5.07 21.12 2.62
N ARG A 113 -5.29 22.41 2.89
CA ARG A 113 -4.76 23.52 2.08
C ARG A 113 -3.30 23.84 2.37
N LEU A 114 -2.66 23.02 3.20
CA LEU A 114 -1.30 23.20 3.68
C LEU A 114 -0.46 21.97 3.34
N PHE A 115 0.63 22.21 2.63
CA PHE A 115 1.60 21.21 2.20
C PHE A 115 2.92 21.45 2.94
N LYS A 116 3.36 20.45 3.71
CA LYS A 116 4.63 20.48 4.45
C LYS A 116 5.73 19.90 3.58
N VAL A 117 6.73 20.68 3.22
CA VAL A 117 7.93 20.23 2.51
C VAL A 117 9.09 20.25 3.51
N ILE A 118 9.82 19.15 3.65
CA ILE A 118 10.96 19.07 4.57
C ILE A 118 12.23 19.05 3.73
N LYS A 119 12.89 20.21 3.59
CA LYS A 119 14.10 20.36 2.79
C LYS A 119 15.29 19.70 3.47
N THR A 120 15.48 20.01 4.75
CA THR A 120 16.57 19.50 5.59
C THR A 120 15.95 18.66 6.70
N TYR A 121 16.54 17.51 7.02
CA TYR A 121 16.05 16.64 8.10
C TYR A 121 15.76 17.42 9.39
N LEU A 122 14.57 17.20 9.92
CA LEU A 122 14.10 17.74 11.18
C LEU A 122 13.41 16.63 11.96
N PRO A 123 13.75 16.42 13.25
CA PRO A 123 12.99 15.54 14.12
C PRO A 123 11.54 16.01 14.22
N ILE A 124 10.59 15.06 14.24
CA ILE A 124 9.16 15.38 14.22
C ILE A 124 8.72 16.20 15.44
N GLU A 125 9.43 16.06 16.57
CA GLU A 125 9.20 16.80 17.80
C GLU A 125 9.51 18.30 17.66
N GLN A 126 10.33 18.65 16.68
CA GLN A 126 10.70 20.04 16.37
C GLN A 126 9.75 20.67 15.34
N HIS A 127 8.85 19.90 14.73
CA HIS A 127 7.91 20.44 13.76
C HIS A 127 6.91 21.39 14.45
N PRO A 128 6.56 22.53 13.81
CA PRO A 128 5.57 23.43 14.39
C PRO A 128 4.23 22.71 14.57
N ALA A 129 3.60 22.85 15.73
CA ALA A 129 2.38 22.12 16.09
C ALA A 129 1.26 22.24 15.03
N VAL A 130 1.17 23.41 14.39
CA VAL A 130 0.22 23.71 13.31
C VAL A 130 0.40 22.80 12.09
N VAL A 131 1.64 22.36 11.79
CA VAL A 131 1.96 21.51 10.64
C VAL A 131 2.44 20.11 10.99
N ALA A 132 2.61 19.83 12.30
CA ALA A 132 3.05 18.53 12.80
C ALA A 132 2.10 17.41 12.36
N ASN A 133 0.80 17.68 12.37
CA ASN A 133 -0.27 16.72 12.06
C ASN A 133 -0.50 16.47 10.55
N PHE A 134 0.21 17.15 9.65
CA PHE A 134 0.10 16.87 8.21
C PHE A 134 1.23 15.95 7.74
N LEU A 135 0.96 15.09 6.77
CA LEU A 135 2.02 14.35 6.06
C LEU A 135 2.95 15.33 5.34
N GLY A 136 4.24 15.01 5.31
CA GLY A 136 5.28 15.86 4.73
C GLY A 136 5.94 15.26 3.50
N TYR A 137 6.41 16.10 2.59
CA TYR A 137 7.24 15.71 1.47
C TYR A 137 8.70 15.88 1.88
N GLU A 138 9.36 14.78 2.18
CA GLU A 138 10.78 14.74 2.54
C GLU A 138 11.62 14.89 1.27
N PHE A 139 12.36 15.99 1.17
CA PHE A 139 13.33 16.28 0.11
C PHE A 139 14.77 16.02 0.58
N TYR A 140 14.94 14.97 1.36
CA TYR A 140 16.21 14.47 1.81
C TYR A 140 16.13 12.96 1.96
N GLU A 141 17.28 12.32 2.04
CA GLU A 141 17.43 10.95 2.53
C GLU A 141 18.48 10.90 3.63
N ILE A 142 18.55 9.79 4.36
CA ILE A 142 19.65 9.54 5.28
C ILE A 142 20.61 8.60 4.55
N ASP A 143 21.86 9.03 4.36
CA ASP A 143 22.90 8.21 3.72
C ASP A 143 23.29 7.00 4.59
N ASP A 144 24.04 6.05 4.02
CA ASP A 144 24.53 4.84 4.74
C ASP A 144 25.38 5.17 5.99
N ALA A 145 25.85 6.42 6.12
CA ALA A 145 26.60 6.92 7.27
C ALA A 145 25.72 7.62 8.31
N GLY A 146 24.39 7.59 8.14
CA GLY A 146 23.42 8.21 9.05
C GLY A 146 23.32 9.72 8.92
N ARG A 147 23.84 10.32 7.84
CA ARG A 147 23.82 11.77 7.63
C ARG A 147 22.67 12.16 6.70
N PRO A 148 21.90 13.20 7.06
CA PRO A 148 20.88 13.71 6.16
C PRO A 148 21.53 14.34 4.93
N GLN A 149 21.12 13.87 3.76
CA GLN A 149 21.51 14.37 2.47
C GLN A 149 20.29 14.93 1.75
N GLU A 150 20.34 16.22 1.42
CA GLU A 150 19.27 16.90 0.71
C GLU A 150 19.22 16.48 -0.76
N PHE A 151 18.02 16.43 -1.32
CA PHE A 151 17.83 16.27 -2.76
C PHE A 151 18.15 17.59 -3.44
N ASP A 152 19.39 17.71 -3.89
CA ASP A 152 19.90 18.87 -4.62
C ASP A 152 20.80 18.39 -5.76
N ARG A 153 20.70 19.06 -6.90
CA ARG A 153 21.53 18.82 -8.08
C ARG A 153 23.02 19.03 -7.80
N VAL A 154 23.37 19.90 -6.85
CA VAL A 154 24.77 20.13 -6.43
C VAL A 154 25.41 18.83 -5.92
N TYR A 155 24.62 17.88 -5.42
CA TYR A 155 25.10 16.57 -4.95
C TYR A 155 25.09 15.47 -6.02
N GLY A 156 24.73 15.80 -7.26
CA GLY A 156 24.84 14.91 -8.42
C GLY A 156 23.50 14.50 -9.06
N PRO A 157 23.56 13.78 -10.19
CA PRO A 157 22.39 13.48 -11.02
C PRO A 157 21.40 12.51 -10.36
N GLU A 158 21.84 11.70 -9.41
CA GLU A 158 20.94 10.82 -8.67
C GLU A 158 20.03 11.63 -7.72
N GLN A 159 20.61 12.57 -6.98
CA GLN A 159 19.85 13.45 -6.09
C GLN A 159 18.92 14.38 -6.86
N GLU A 160 19.35 14.84 -8.04
CA GLU A 160 18.48 15.57 -8.96
C GLU A 160 17.26 14.73 -9.42
N ARG A 161 17.43 13.43 -9.70
CA ARG A 161 16.31 12.55 -10.04
C ARG A 161 15.35 12.36 -8.87
N LYS A 162 15.86 12.18 -7.65
CA LYS A 162 15.06 12.06 -6.42
C LYS A 162 14.28 13.34 -6.15
N PHE A 163 14.91 14.51 -6.35
CA PHE A 163 14.27 15.82 -6.28
C PHE A 163 13.05 15.91 -7.22
N TYR A 164 13.23 15.62 -8.52
CA TYR A 164 12.14 15.72 -9.49
C TYR A 164 11.04 14.67 -9.26
N ALA A 165 11.38 13.47 -8.78
CA ALA A 165 10.40 12.46 -8.40
C ALA A 165 9.49 12.99 -7.28
N LYS A 166 10.08 13.47 -6.18
CA LYS A 166 9.32 13.99 -5.04
C LYS A 166 8.54 15.26 -5.37
N LEU A 167 9.09 16.13 -6.22
CA LEU A 167 8.40 17.31 -6.74
C LEU A 167 7.19 16.95 -7.60
N ASN A 168 7.27 15.87 -8.38
CA ASN A 168 6.15 15.38 -9.18
C ASN A 168 5.03 14.77 -8.31
N ASP A 169 5.34 14.21 -7.15
CA ASP A 169 4.34 13.79 -6.15
C ASP A 169 3.63 15.02 -5.58
N LEU A 170 4.41 15.98 -5.06
CA LEU A 170 3.88 17.23 -4.51
C LEU A 170 2.99 17.99 -5.52
N ALA A 171 3.44 18.12 -6.76
CA ALA A 171 2.69 18.82 -7.81
C ALA A 171 1.35 18.13 -8.12
N TYR A 172 1.31 16.80 -8.05
CA TYR A 172 0.09 16.04 -8.27
C TYR A 172 -0.95 16.28 -7.17
N ASP A 173 -0.52 16.28 -5.92
CA ASP A 173 -1.42 16.45 -4.78
C ASP A 173 -1.92 17.90 -4.64
N ILE A 174 -1.07 18.86 -4.98
CA ILE A 174 -1.45 20.28 -5.13
C ILE A 174 -2.51 20.40 -6.23
N HIS A 175 -2.29 19.81 -7.41
CA HIS A 175 -3.25 19.83 -8.51
C HIS A 175 -4.61 19.25 -8.10
N GLN A 176 -4.63 18.07 -7.48
CA GLN A 176 -5.87 17.44 -7.00
C GLN A 176 -6.61 18.33 -6.00
N THR A 177 -5.89 19.02 -5.12
CA THR A 177 -6.51 19.92 -4.13
C THR A 177 -7.07 21.19 -4.78
N LEU A 178 -6.37 21.74 -5.78
CA LEU A 178 -6.85 22.88 -6.56
C LEU A 178 -8.10 22.55 -7.39
N GLU A 179 -8.21 21.35 -7.96
CA GLU A 179 -9.41 20.91 -8.70
C GLU A 179 -10.65 20.89 -7.80
N ILE A 180 -10.51 20.39 -6.55
CA ILE A 180 -11.62 20.39 -5.59
C ILE A 180 -12.02 21.83 -5.23
N LEU A 181 -11.05 22.72 -5.06
CA LEU A 181 -11.32 24.14 -4.81
C LEU A 181 -12.02 24.80 -6.01
N ASP A 182 -11.52 24.59 -7.23
CA ASP A 182 -12.11 25.14 -8.46
C ASP A 182 -13.58 24.67 -8.62
N ALA A 183 -13.87 23.39 -8.31
CA ALA A 183 -15.22 22.83 -8.35
C ALA A 183 -16.20 23.48 -7.35
N GLN A 184 -15.72 23.92 -6.18
CA GLN A 184 -16.53 24.58 -5.15
C GLN A 184 -16.88 26.05 -5.48
N VAL A 185 -16.10 26.70 -6.35
CA VAL A 185 -16.27 28.13 -6.69
C VAL A 185 -17.25 28.32 -7.86
N GLY A 186 -17.52 27.26 -8.64
CA GLY A 186 -18.27 27.32 -9.89
C GLY A 186 -19.77 26.99 -9.87
N GLN A 187 -20.43 26.80 -8.72
CA GLN A 187 -21.85 26.37 -8.69
C GLN A 187 -22.84 27.44 -8.20
N PRO A 188 -23.78 27.93 -9.04
CA PRO A 188 -25.12 28.29 -8.59
C PRO A 188 -25.91 27.01 -8.23
N PRO A 189 -26.92 27.07 -7.32
CA PRO A 189 -27.72 25.89 -7.05
C PRO A 189 -28.61 25.64 -8.27
N LEU A 190 -28.31 24.59 -9.04
CA LEU A 190 -29.27 23.62 -9.58
C LEU A 190 -28.61 22.73 -10.66
N THR A 191 -28.84 21.43 -10.45
CA THR A 191 -28.79 20.31 -11.40
C THR A 191 -27.41 19.93 -11.95
N GLU A 192 -26.88 18.86 -11.35
CA GLU A 192 -25.69 18.11 -11.77
C GLU A 192 -25.65 17.88 -13.29
N PRO A 193 -24.60 18.34 -13.98
CA PRO A 193 -24.24 17.80 -15.28
C PRO A 193 -23.64 16.41 -15.06
N GLN A 194 -24.39 15.40 -15.49
CA GLN A 194 -23.96 14.00 -15.56
C GLN A 194 -22.80 13.87 -16.55
N PHE A 195 -21.56 13.99 -16.06
CA PHE A 195 -20.43 13.28 -16.66
C PHE A 195 -20.38 11.89 -16.04
N GLY A 196 -20.70 10.90 -16.87
CA GLY A 196 -20.64 9.45 -16.65
C GLY A 196 -20.27 9.00 -15.24
N ALA A 197 -21.29 8.67 -14.46
CA ALA A 197 -21.14 7.85 -13.28
C ALA A 197 -20.38 6.55 -13.65
N VAL A 198 -19.13 6.46 -13.22
CA VAL A 198 -18.62 5.23 -12.62
C VAL A 198 -18.59 5.47 -11.12
N ALA A 199 -19.78 5.70 -10.55
CA ALA A 199 -19.99 5.48 -9.13
C ALA A 199 -19.97 3.95 -8.93
N ALA A 200 -18.78 3.39 -8.82
CA ALA A 200 -18.58 2.03 -8.37
C ALA A 200 -17.33 1.99 -7.48
N ASP A 201 -17.59 1.96 -6.17
CA ASP A 201 -16.71 1.39 -5.14
C ASP A 201 -15.46 2.19 -4.67
N ARG A 202 -15.65 3.41 -4.16
CA ARG A 202 -14.63 4.10 -3.36
C ARG A 202 -14.35 3.32 -2.06
N LYS A 203 -13.29 2.50 -2.04
CA LYS A 203 -12.79 1.80 -0.85
C LYS A 203 -11.86 2.67 0.01
N VAL A 204 -11.76 2.30 1.29
CA VAL A 204 -10.81 2.85 2.27
C VAL A 204 -9.69 1.83 2.49
N ILE A 205 -8.44 2.23 2.31
CA ILE A 205 -7.26 1.37 2.47
C ILE A 205 -6.39 1.89 3.59
N TYR A 206 -5.96 1.02 4.49
CA TYR A 206 -4.92 1.31 5.47
C TYR A 206 -3.56 0.93 4.91
N LEU A 207 -2.70 1.92 4.66
CA LEU A 207 -1.31 1.74 4.23
C LEU A 207 -0.37 2.02 5.41
N ALA A 208 0.10 0.95 6.04
CA ALA A 208 0.87 1.00 7.27
C ALA A 208 2.16 1.82 7.15
N ASP A 209 2.60 2.43 8.25
CA ASP A 209 3.92 3.03 8.30
C ASP A 209 5.01 1.95 8.22
N THR A 210 6.06 2.24 7.46
CA THR A 210 7.13 1.31 7.12
C THR A 210 8.51 1.91 7.38
N THR A 211 9.54 1.08 7.33
CA THR A 211 10.94 1.47 7.52
C THR A 211 11.42 2.40 6.39
N PRO A 212 12.47 3.23 6.63
CA PRO A 212 12.94 4.22 5.65
C PRO A 212 13.25 3.67 4.26
N ASP A 213 13.80 2.46 4.19
CA ASP A 213 14.15 1.78 2.94
C ASP A 213 12.93 1.50 2.04
N LEU A 214 11.74 1.37 2.62
CA LEU A 214 10.50 1.09 1.90
C LEU A 214 9.59 2.32 1.75
N GLN A 215 10.00 3.50 2.24
CA GLN A 215 9.19 4.72 2.16
C GLN A 215 8.91 5.15 0.71
N VAL A 216 9.89 5.00 -0.19
CA VAL A 216 9.71 5.31 -1.61
C VAL A 216 8.67 4.40 -2.26
N ASP A 217 8.72 3.10 -1.94
CA ASP A 217 7.77 2.12 -2.48
C ASP A 217 6.36 2.34 -1.90
N ARG A 218 6.27 2.64 -0.60
CA ARG A 218 5.02 3.03 0.06
C ARG A 218 4.37 4.24 -0.60
N GLU A 219 5.14 5.28 -0.88
CA GLU A 219 4.62 6.51 -1.49
C GLU A 219 4.10 6.27 -2.91
N ARG A 220 4.78 5.41 -3.68
CA ARG A 220 4.30 4.98 -5.00
C ARG A 220 2.94 4.27 -4.91
N ILE A 221 2.77 3.36 -3.96
CA ILE A 221 1.50 2.65 -3.73
C ILE A 221 0.41 3.63 -3.31
N ARG A 222 0.70 4.54 -2.37
CA ARG A 222 -0.23 5.58 -1.93
C ARG A 222 -0.74 6.40 -3.11
N ARG A 223 0.18 6.91 -3.92
CA ARG A 223 -0.13 7.75 -5.08
C ARG A 223 -1.05 7.03 -6.07
N GLU A 224 -0.76 5.76 -6.36
CA GLU A 224 -1.56 4.97 -7.30
C GLU A 224 -2.97 4.69 -6.76
N LEU A 225 -3.10 4.38 -5.48
CA LEU A 225 -4.39 4.18 -4.81
C LEU A 225 -5.24 5.45 -4.79
N GLU A 226 -4.62 6.60 -4.49
CA GLU A 226 -5.30 7.89 -4.51
C GLU A 226 -5.68 8.31 -5.94
N GLN A 227 -4.83 8.03 -6.93
CA GLN A 227 -5.12 8.21 -8.36
C GLN A 227 -6.30 7.35 -8.84
N ALA A 228 -6.43 6.15 -8.30
CA ALA A 228 -7.58 5.27 -8.54
C ALA A 228 -8.86 5.72 -7.82
N GLY A 229 -8.82 6.81 -7.04
CA GLY A 229 -9.98 7.39 -6.36
C GLY A 229 -10.28 6.78 -4.99
N HIS A 230 -9.39 5.96 -4.43
CA HIS A 230 -9.55 5.39 -3.09
C HIS A 230 -9.07 6.32 -1.98
N GLN A 231 -9.54 6.10 -0.75
CA GLN A 231 -9.04 6.82 0.44
C GLN A 231 -7.93 6.03 1.11
N VAL A 232 -6.76 6.64 1.35
CA VAL A 232 -5.60 5.98 1.97
C VAL A 232 -5.34 6.53 3.38
N LEU A 233 -5.52 5.69 4.38
CA LEU A 233 -5.20 5.95 5.79
C LEU A 233 -3.80 5.40 6.14
N PRO A 234 -3.12 5.94 7.16
CA PRO A 234 -3.46 7.16 7.86
C PRO A 234 -3.20 8.40 6.97
N GLU A 235 -4.02 9.44 7.15
CA GLU A 235 -3.90 10.75 6.47
C GLU A 235 -2.96 11.72 7.20
N GLN A 236 -2.54 11.33 8.41
CA GLN A 236 -1.69 12.09 9.31
C GLN A 236 -0.62 11.15 9.90
N PRO A 237 0.56 11.66 10.29
CA PRO A 237 1.56 10.85 10.99
C PRO A 237 0.97 10.18 12.25
N LEU A 238 1.33 8.92 12.48
CA LEU A 238 0.85 8.19 13.66
C LEU A 238 1.43 8.80 14.96
N PRO A 239 0.63 8.91 16.04
CA PRO A 239 1.09 9.47 17.32
C PRO A 239 2.29 8.74 17.89
N SER A 240 3.16 9.46 18.60
CA SER A 240 4.32 8.86 19.28
C SER A 240 4.01 8.21 20.62
N GLU A 241 2.90 8.60 21.26
CA GLU A 241 2.46 8.03 22.53
C GLU A 241 1.82 6.65 22.29
N PRO A 242 2.26 5.57 22.97
CA PRO A 242 1.83 4.20 22.67
C PRO A 242 0.32 3.95 22.75
N GLY A 243 -0.38 4.57 23.70
CA GLY A 243 -1.84 4.44 23.84
C GLY A 243 -2.57 5.06 22.64
N ALA A 244 -2.28 6.33 22.35
CA ALA A 244 -2.83 7.08 21.23
C ALA A 244 -2.47 6.44 19.88
N PHE A 245 -1.26 5.90 19.74
CA PHE A 245 -0.82 5.15 18.57
C PHE A 245 -1.75 3.96 18.30
N LYS A 246 -1.92 3.08 19.29
CA LYS A 246 -2.77 1.87 19.14
C LYS A 246 -4.20 2.24 18.83
N GLN A 247 -4.75 3.24 19.52
CA GLN A 247 -6.11 3.72 19.28
C GLN A 247 -6.29 4.23 17.85
N THR A 248 -5.40 5.12 17.38
CA THR A 248 -5.47 5.71 16.04
C THR A 248 -5.37 4.63 14.94
N VAL A 249 -4.48 3.66 15.13
CA VAL A 249 -4.32 2.53 14.20
C VAL A 249 -5.59 1.67 14.16
N CYS A 250 -6.16 1.31 15.32
CA CYS A 250 -7.41 0.54 15.37
C CYS A 250 -8.58 1.28 14.72
N GLU A 251 -8.74 2.58 14.98
CA GLU A 251 -9.80 3.40 14.37
C GLU A 251 -9.67 3.44 12.85
N ALA A 252 -8.45 3.57 12.33
CA ALA A 252 -8.18 3.55 10.90
C ALA A 252 -8.45 2.16 10.28
N LEU A 253 -7.99 1.09 10.93
CA LEU A 253 -8.21 -0.29 10.47
C LEU A 253 -9.69 -0.69 10.49
N THR A 254 -10.46 -0.22 11.47
CA THR A 254 -11.90 -0.49 11.57
C THR A 254 -12.67 0.11 10.38
N ARG A 255 -12.20 1.23 9.84
CA ARG A 255 -12.79 1.89 8.66
C ARG A 255 -12.26 1.35 7.34
N ALA A 256 -11.11 0.69 7.36
CA ALA A 256 -10.49 0.15 6.16
C ALA A 256 -11.20 -1.12 5.67
N HIS A 257 -11.15 -1.32 4.36
CA HIS A 257 -11.56 -2.54 3.63
C HIS A 257 -10.35 -3.39 3.27
N LEU A 258 -9.16 -2.78 3.15
CA LEU A 258 -7.90 -3.45 2.90
C LEU A 258 -6.82 -2.82 3.79
N SER A 259 -5.94 -3.63 4.38
CA SER A 259 -4.72 -3.15 5.02
C SER A 259 -3.49 -3.71 4.32
N VAL A 260 -2.51 -2.84 4.05
CA VAL A 260 -1.27 -3.16 3.34
C VAL A 260 -0.10 -2.83 4.25
N HIS A 261 0.73 -3.84 4.54
CA HIS A 261 1.88 -3.73 5.44
C HIS A 261 3.15 -4.12 4.70
N LEU A 262 4.07 -3.16 4.55
CA LEU A 262 5.36 -3.38 3.90
C LEU A 262 6.39 -3.78 4.96
N LEU A 263 6.93 -4.99 4.83
CA LEU A 263 7.88 -5.60 5.75
C LEU A 263 9.31 -5.40 5.25
N SER A 264 10.19 -4.89 6.12
CA SER A 264 11.62 -4.74 5.84
C SER A 264 12.31 -6.10 5.77
N PRO A 265 13.16 -6.36 4.75
CA PRO A 265 14.02 -7.54 4.73
C PRO A 265 15.23 -7.41 5.68
N TYR A 266 15.53 -6.20 6.16
CA TYR A 266 16.68 -5.93 7.01
C TYR A 266 16.40 -6.24 8.49
N PRO A 267 17.37 -6.82 9.22
CA PRO A 267 17.22 -7.16 10.63
C PRO A 267 17.04 -5.91 11.48
N SER A 268 16.24 -6.02 12.53
CA SER A 268 16.02 -4.93 13.48
C SER A 268 17.16 -4.77 14.48
N GLN A 269 17.93 -5.83 14.75
CA GLN A 269 18.99 -5.80 15.76
C GLN A 269 20.38 -5.48 15.16
N PRO A 270 21.21 -4.68 15.86
CA PRO A 270 22.60 -4.51 15.48
C PRO A 270 23.35 -5.83 15.60
N PRO A 271 24.45 -6.02 14.84
CA PRO A 271 25.35 -7.15 15.03
C PRO A 271 25.82 -7.24 16.48
N ALA A 272 25.89 -8.46 17.02
CA ALA A 272 26.24 -8.69 18.42
C ALA A 272 27.57 -8.00 18.80
N GLY A 273 27.55 -7.21 19.89
CA GLY A 273 28.73 -6.55 20.44
C GLY A 273 28.96 -5.10 20.03
N GLN A 274 28.06 -4.48 19.26
CA GLN A 274 28.13 -3.05 18.93
C GLN A 274 27.00 -2.25 19.60
N SER A 275 27.31 -1.02 20.01
CA SER A 275 26.27 -0.08 20.47
C SER A 275 25.45 0.38 19.25
N PRO A 276 24.12 0.39 19.31
CA PRO A 276 23.30 0.76 18.18
C PRO A 276 23.51 2.23 17.80
N THR A 277 23.65 2.51 16.51
CA THR A 277 23.64 3.88 15.98
C THR A 277 22.25 4.51 16.10
N GLN A 278 22.15 5.83 15.94
CA GLN A 278 20.87 6.53 15.97
C GLN A 278 19.90 6.04 14.87
N GLU A 279 20.41 5.68 13.70
CA GLU A 279 19.61 5.06 12.61
C GLU A 279 19.11 3.67 13.00
N GLN A 280 19.95 2.84 13.63
CA GLN A 280 19.56 1.51 14.09
C GLN A 280 18.48 1.61 15.18
N LEU A 281 18.57 2.57 16.09
CA LEU A 281 17.51 2.84 17.08
C LEU A 281 16.21 3.30 16.42
N TYR A 282 16.29 4.18 15.43
CA TYR A 282 15.13 4.62 14.67
C TYR A 282 14.48 3.47 13.91
N ARG A 283 15.29 2.66 13.21
CA ARG A 283 14.84 1.46 12.49
C ARG A 283 14.20 0.45 13.43
N GLN A 284 14.76 0.22 14.61
CA GLN A 284 14.15 -0.63 15.64
C GLN A 284 12.77 -0.15 16.05
N LEU A 285 12.63 1.15 16.31
CA LEU A 285 11.36 1.76 16.71
C LEU A 285 10.31 1.64 15.60
N VAL A 286 10.68 1.93 14.35
CA VAL A 286 9.76 1.79 13.21
C VAL A 286 9.39 0.33 12.97
N THR A 287 10.35 -0.60 13.05
CA THR A 287 10.07 -2.04 12.94
C THR A 287 9.13 -2.52 14.04
N ALA A 288 9.32 -2.09 15.29
CA ALA A 288 8.40 -2.39 16.39
C ALA A 288 6.99 -1.85 16.12
N ARG A 289 6.88 -0.63 15.57
CA ARG A 289 5.58 -0.07 15.15
C ARG A 289 4.96 -0.83 14.00
N THR A 290 5.72 -1.30 13.02
CA THR A 290 5.21 -2.16 11.94
C THR A 290 4.68 -3.46 12.51
N ARG A 291 5.38 -4.09 13.48
CA ARG A 291 4.90 -5.28 14.20
C ARG A 291 3.56 -5.02 14.90
N ASP A 292 3.46 -3.92 15.63
CA ASP A 292 2.23 -3.54 16.31
C ASP A 292 1.08 -3.30 15.32
N GLN A 293 1.32 -2.62 14.20
CA GLN A 293 0.30 -2.40 13.16
C GLN A 293 -0.19 -3.71 12.53
N VAL A 294 0.71 -4.67 12.28
CA VAL A 294 0.35 -6.00 11.76
C VAL A 294 -0.50 -6.77 12.76
N ALA A 295 -0.13 -6.75 14.04
CA ALA A 295 -0.90 -7.41 15.10
C ALA A 295 -2.29 -6.78 15.28
N LEU A 296 -2.38 -5.45 15.26
CA LEU A 296 -3.65 -4.73 15.33
C LEU A 296 -4.52 -4.98 14.11
N ALA A 297 -3.95 -5.07 12.91
CA ALA A 297 -4.68 -5.43 11.69
C ALA A 297 -5.26 -6.85 11.77
N ALA A 298 -4.51 -7.81 12.32
CA ALA A 298 -5.03 -9.15 12.56
C ALA A 298 -6.20 -9.12 13.55
N GLN A 299 -6.08 -8.39 14.66
CA GLN A 299 -7.12 -8.27 15.69
C GLN A 299 -8.38 -7.57 15.16
N CYS A 300 -8.23 -6.43 14.48
CA CYS A 300 -9.35 -5.66 13.94
C CYS A 300 -10.04 -6.35 12.75
N GLY A 301 -9.33 -7.23 12.05
CA GLY A 301 -9.86 -8.01 10.94
C GLY A 301 -10.61 -9.28 11.35
N GLN A 302 -10.47 -9.75 12.59
CA GLN A 302 -11.13 -10.99 13.03
C GLN A 302 -12.65 -10.91 12.90
N GLY A 303 -13.23 -11.81 12.11
CA GLY A 303 -14.67 -11.91 11.91
C GLY A 303 -15.27 -10.91 10.91
N ARG A 304 -14.45 -10.07 10.27
CA ARG A 304 -14.88 -9.15 9.22
C ARG A 304 -14.73 -9.78 7.83
N SER A 305 -15.84 -9.94 7.12
CA SER A 305 -15.85 -10.44 5.74
C SER A 305 -15.55 -9.35 4.70
N ASP A 306 -15.63 -8.09 5.10
CA ASP A 306 -15.41 -6.89 4.28
C ASP A 306 -13.99 -6.32 4.40
N PHE A 307 -13.14 -6.97 5.20
CA PHE A 307 -11.76 -6.56 5.46
C PHE A 307 -10.77 -7.61 4.96
N SER A 308 -9.74 -7.14 4.27
CA SER A 308 -8.59 -7.95 3.85
C SER A 308 -7.29 -7.37 4.41
N ARG A 309 -6.31 -8.23 4.66
CA ARG A 309 -4.97 -7.85 5.07
C ARG A 309 -3.97 -8.40 4.06
N LEU A 310 -2.92 -7.63 3.82
CA LEU A 310 -1.83 -7.98 2.93
C LEU A 310 -0.51 -7.62 3.60
N LEU A 311 0.37 -8.60 3.72
CA LEU A 311 1.72 -8.47 4.26
C LEU A 311 2.69 -8.67 3.11
N TRP A 312 3.48 -7.66 2.77
CA TRP A 312 4.38 -7.71 1.62
C TRP A 312 5.84 -7.65 2.03
N LEU A 313 6.63 -8.58 1.48
CA LEU A 313 8.08 -8.57 1.56
C LEU A 313 8.67 -8.46 0.13
N PRO A 314 9.60 -7.53 -0.13
CA PRO A 314 10.30 -7.50 -1.41
C PRO A 314 11.13 -8.80 -1.65
N PRO A 315 11.44 -9.14 -2.91
CA PRO A 315 12.25 -10.30 -3.23
C PRO A 315 13.69 -10.11 -2.74
N ASP A 316 14.40 -11.21 -2.46
CA ASP A 316 15.75 -11.21 -1.86
C ASP A 316 16.70 -10.21 -2.52
N THR A 317 17.10 -9.18 -1.78
CA THR A 317 18.11 -8.19 -2.18
C THR A 317 19.52 -8.58 -1.75
N GLY A 318 19.68 -9.62 -0.93
CA GLY A 318 20.98 -10.24 -0.63
C GLY A 318 21.24 -10.56 0.85
N ALA A 319 21.80 -11.75 1.06
CA ALA A 319 22.66 -12.27 2.15
C ALA A 319 22.27 -12.14 3.65
N VAL A 320 21.28 -11.36 4.05
CA VAL A 320 20.94 -11.20 5.49
C VAL A 320 19.67 -11.98 5.82
N ALA A 321 19.76 -12.85 6.83
CA ALA A 321 18.62 -13.64 7.28
C ALA A 321 17.51 -12.70 7.81
N PRO A 322 16.24 -12.94 7.42
CA PRO A 322 15.12 -12.18 7.95
C PRO A 322 15.02 -12.34 9.47
N ASP A 323 14.47 -11.32 10.13
CA ASP A 323 14.22 -11.32 11.57
C ASP A 323 13.17 -12.40 11.92
N ASP A 324 13.19 -12.90 13.16
CA ASP A 324 12.30 -13.99 13.64
C ASP A 324 10.82 -13.67 13.36
N PHE A 325 10.44 -12.41 13.55
CA PHE A 325 9.09 -11.92 13.23
C PHE A 325 8.69 -12.11 11.77
N VAL A 326 9.59 -11.77 10.83
CA VAL A 326 9.30 -11.93 9.40
C VAL A 326 9.24 -13.41 9.04
N THR A 327 10.10 -14.22 9.67
CA THR A 327 10.11 -15.68 9.51
C THR A 327 8.80 -16.32 9.99
N GLU A 328 8.27 -15.90 11.15
CA GLU A 328 6.96 -16.34 11.64
C GLU A 328 5.82 -15.96 10.67
N LEU A 329 5.87 -14.76 10.11
CA LEU A 329 4.87 -14.28 9.14
C LEU A 329 4.95 -14.98 7.79
N GLN A 330 6.03 -15.68 7.44
CA GLN A 330 6.08 -16.41 6.15
C GLN A 330 5.04 -17.52 6.05
N SER A 331 4.56 -18.02 7.20
CA SER A 331 3.46 -19.00 7.25
C SER A 331 2.07 -18.34 7.29
N ASP A 332 2.00 -17.00 7.34
CA ASP A 332 0.75 -16.25 7.36
C ASP A 332 0.11 -16.24 5.96
N PRO A 333 -1.18 -16.58 5.80
CA PRO A 333 -1.85 -16.64 4.50
C PRO A 333 -1.90 -15.29 3.77
N ASP A 334 -1.80 -14.17 4.50
CA ASP A 334 -1.79 -12.82 3.93
C ASP A 334 -0.38 -12.39 3.47
N PHE A 335 0.64 -13.22 3.70
CA PHE A 335 2.03 -12.95 3.35
C PHE A 335 2.31 -13.21 1.88
N ILE A 336 2.87 -12.20 1.21
CA ILE A 336 3.28 -12.26 -0.18
C ILE A 336 4.72 -11.78 -0.35
N ARG A 337 5.43 -12.48 -1.24
CA ARG A 337 6.81 -12.15 -1.59
C ARG A 337 6.94 -11.94 -3.10
N THR A 338 6.87 -10.67 -3.52
CA THR A 338 6.82 -10.29 -4.93
C THR A 338 7.52 -8.95 -5.17
N ASN A 339 7.75 -8.58 -6.43
CA ASN A 339 8.17 -7.21 -6.76
C ASN A 339 7.02 -6.20 -6.57
N LEU A 340 7.36 -4.90 -6.58
CA LEU A 340 6.42 -3.81 -6.34
C LEU A 340 5.26 -3.77 -7.35
N GLU A 341 5.51 -4.00 -8.63
CA GLU A 341 4.47 -3.96 -9.66
C GLU A 341 3.46 -5.10 -9.48
N ALA A 342 3.94 -6.30 -9.17
CA ALA A 342 3.08 -7.42 -8.83
C ALA A 342 2.27 -7.17 -7.54
N LEU A 343 2.85 -6.48 -6.55
CA LEU A 343 2.10 -6.06 -5.36
C LEU A 343 0.94 -5.13 -5.73
N LYS A 344 1.18 -4.12 -6.56
CA LYS A 344 0.15 -3.16 -7.01
C LYS A 344 -0.98 -3.87 -7.75
N ASP A 345 -0.65 -4.81 -8.65
CA ASP A 345 -1.64 -5.65 -9.34
C ASP A 345 -2.50 -6.45 -8.35
N ILE A 346 -1.89 -7.01 -7.29
CA ILE A 346 -2.61 -7.75 -6.24
C ILE A 346 -3.52 -6.81 -5.45
N ILE A 347 -3.04 -5.63 -5.06
CA ILE A 347 -3.84 -4.61 -4.36
C ILE A 347 -5.05 -4.24 -5.22
N HIS A 348 -4.85 -3.92 -6.49
CA HIS A 348 -5.93 -3.57 -7.41
C HIS A 348 -6.93 -4.71 -7.57
N THR A 349 -6.44 -5.95 -7.72
CA THR A 349 -7.30 -7.15 -7.80
C THR A 349 -8.16 -7.30 -6.56
N ARG A 350 -7.60 -7.11 -5.35
CA ARG A 350 -8.33 -7.18 -4.07
C ARG A 350 -9.38 -6.08 -3.91
N LEU A 351 -9.15 -4.91 -4.51
CA LEU A 351 -10.06 -3.78 -4.43
C LEU A 351 -11.20 -3.84 -5.46
N THR A 352 -10.96 -4.49 -6.61
CA THR A 352 -11.90 -4.53 -7.74
C THR A 352 -12.68 -5.83 -7.86
N GLN A 353 -12.20 -6.93 -7.28
CA GLN A 353 -12.99 -8.14 -7.21
C GLN A 353 -14.11 -7.95 -6.17
N PRO A 354 -15.40 -7.98 -6.57
CA PRO A 354 -16.46 -8.16 -5.59
C PRO A 354 -16.18 -9.46 -4.83
N ALA A 355 -16.56 -9.54 -3.55
CA ALA A 355 -16.56 -10.81 -2.83
C ALA A 355 -17.25 -11.83 -3.75
N THR A 356 -16.48 -12.80 -4.27
CA THR A 356 -16.94 -13.71 -5.32
C THR A 356 -18.28 -14.26 -4.89
N PRO A 357 -19.35 -14.17 -5.71
CA PRO A 357 -20.63 -14.74 -5.34
C PRO A 357 -20.36 -16.19 -4.93
N ALA A 358 -20.67 -16.50 -3.68
CA ALA A 358 -20.55 -17.85 -3.18
C ALA A 358 -21.33 -18.74 -4.16
N LEU A 359 -20.68 -19.77 -4.70
CA LEU A 359 -21.41 -20.82 -5.38
C LEU A 359 -22.34 -21.37 -4.31
N GLU A 360 -23.63 -21.51 -4.61
CA GLU A 360 -24.54 -22.21 -3.71
C GLU A 360 -24.16 -23.69 -3.72
N LEU A 361 -23.15 -24.04 -2.94
CA LEU A 361 -22.74 -25.40 -2.67
C LEU A 361 -23.66 -25.92 -1.58
N SER A 362 -24.31 -27.06 -1.81
CA SER A 362 -25.09 -27.72 -0.76
C SER A 362 -24.18 -28.02 0.43
N THR A 363 -24.62 -27.76 1.65
CA THR A 363 -23.86 -28.08 2.86
C THR A 363 -24.55 -29.21 3.61
N ASP A 364 -24.08 -30.45 3.46
CA ASP A 364 -24.58 -31.61 4.21
C ASP A 364 -23.80 -31.82 5.54
N GLY A 365 -23.02 -30.81 5.97
CA GLY A 365 -22.19 -30.86 7.18
C GLY A 365 -20.91 -31.68 7.06
N ARG A 366 -20.66 -32.33 5.91
CA ARG A 366 -19.39 -33.00 5.58
C ARG A 366 -18.37 -32.00 5.05
N VAL A 367 -17.08 -32.32 5.21
CA VAL A 367 -15.99 -31.49 4.67
C VAL A 367 -16.06 -31.44 3.15
N GLN A 368 -15.97 -30.24 2.57
CA GLN A 368 -16.02 -30.03 1.13
C GLN A 368 -14.63 -30.13 0.51
N ILE A 369 -14.45 -31.09 -0.39
CA ILE A 369 -13.20 -31.32 -1.12
C ILE A 369 -13.41 -30.99 -2.60
N TYR A 370 -12.65 -30.04 -3.11
CA TYR A 370 -12.57 -29.81 -4.56
C TYR A 370 -11.54 -30.78 -5.16
N LEU A 371 -12.03 -31.72 -5.97
CA LEU A 371 -11.19 -32.63 -6.75
C LEU A 371 -10.91 -31.98 -8.12
N ASP A 372 -9.81 -31.23 -8.23
CA ASP A 372 -9.42 -30.53 -9.45
C ASP A 372 -8.70 -31.49 -10.41
N CYS A 373 -9.19 -31.64 -11.62
CA CYS A 373 -8.59 -32.51 -12.65
C CYS A 373 -8.59 -31.79 -14.01
N ASP A 374 -8.01 -32.41 -15.04
CA ASP A 374 -8.20 -31.99 -16.42
C ASP A 374 -9.39 -32.74 -17.03
N GLU A 375 -10.01 -32.21 -18.10
CA GLU A 375 -11.16 -32.85 -18.75
C GLU A 375 -10.82 -34.29 -19.21
N ARG A 376 -9.61 -34.49 -19.73
CA ARG A 376 -9.09 -35.80 -20.14
C ARG A 376 -8.90 -36.78 -18.96
N ASP A 377 -8.64 -36.24 -17.77
CA ASP A 377 -8.54 -37.04 -16.55
C ASP A 377 -9.92 -37.40 -16.01
N LEU A 378 -10.88 -36.50 -16.13
CA LEU A 378 -12.27 -36.73 -15.75
C LEU A 378 -12.95 -37.80 -16.63
N GLU A 379 -12.62 -37.84 -17.92
CA GLU A 379 -13.10 -38.87 -18.86
C GLU A 379 -12.38 -40.22 -18.70
N ASN A 380 -11.31 -40.29 -17.90
CA ASN A 380 -10.50 -41.49 -17.72
C ASN A 380 -10.98 -42.30 -16.51
N PRO A 381 -11.37 -43.57 -16.68
CA PRO A 381 -11.83 -44.43 -15.56
C PRO A 381 -10.80 -44.64 -14.43
N ALA A 382 -9.53 -44.28 -14.66
CA ALA A 382 -8.49 -44.35 -13.63
C ALA A 382 -8.72 -43.40 -12.43
N ILE A 383 -9.56 -42.36 -12.58
CA ILE A 383 -9.93 -41.44 -11.49
C ILE A 383 -11.06 -42.01 -10.60
N ASP A 384 -11.91 -42.90 -11.14
CA ASP A 384 -13.13 -43.36 -10.48
C ASP A 384 -12.88 -43.95 -9.09
N PRO A 385 -11.88 -44.83 -8.85
CA PRO A 385 -11.68 -45.42 -7.53
C PRO A 385 -11.30 -44.38 -6.45
N LEU A 386 -10.60 -43.32 -6.83
CA LEU A 386 -10.26 -42.21 -5.95
C LEU A 386 -11.51 -41.37 -5.66
N PHE A 387 -12.28 -41.04 -6.69
CA PHE A 387 -13.51 -40.26 -6.57
C PHE A 387 -14.54 -40.98 -5.69
N GLU A 388 -14.83 -42.25 -5.96
CA GLU A 388 -15.81 -43.06 -5.22
C GLU A 388 -15.45 -43.16 -3.73
N TRP A 389 -14.17 -43.31 -3.40
CA TRP A 389 -13.72 -43.34 -2.02
C TRP A 389 -13.89 -41.98 -1.35
N LEU A 390 -13.48 -40.89 -2.01
CA LEU A 390 -13.64 -39.55 -1.46
C LEU A 390 -15.12 -39.19 -1.24
N ASP A 391 -16.02 -39.57 -2.16
CA ASP A 391 -17.46 -39.26 -2.08
C ASP A 391 -18.19 -40.05 -0.98
N GLN A 392 -17.67 -41.19 -0.57
CA GLN A 392 -18.19 -41.94 0.59
C GLN A 392 -17.95 -41.20 1.92
N HIS A 393 -16.82 -40.51 2.05
CA HIS A 393 -16.36 -39.91 3.30
C HIS A 393 -16.53 -38.38 3.36
N PHE A 394 -16.53 -37.72 2.21
CA PHE A 394 -16.51 -36.27 2.07
C PHE A 394 -17.54 -35.80 1.03
N GLN A 395 -17.76 -34.50 0.97
CA GLN A 395 -18.53 -33.91 -0.12
C GLN A 395 -17.58 -33.52 -1.24
N VAL A 396 -17.54 -34.33 -2.31
CA VAL A 396 -16.63 -34.09 -3.43
C VAL A 396 -17.27 -33.20 -4.48
N ILE A 397 -16.56 -32.17 -4.88
CA ILE A 397 -16.98 -31.26 -5.95
C ILE A 397 -16.00 -31.38 -7.11
N LEU A 398 -16.54 -31.69 -8.29
CA LEU A 398 -15.78 -31.86 -9.53
C LEU A 398 -15.80 -30.57 -10.38
N PRO A 399 -14.85 -30.40 -11.31
CA PRO A 399 -14.87 -29.28 -12.24
C PRO A 399 -16.01 -29.44 -13.26
N ASP A 400 -16.65 -28.33 -13.63
CA ASP A 400 -17.67 -28.28 -14.69
C ASP A 400 -17.06 -27.61 -15.93
N TYR A 401 -16.89 -28.37 -17.01
CA TYR A 401 -16.29 -27.88 -18.26
C TYR A 401 -17.30 -27.32 -19.26
N GLU A 402 -18.60 -27.52 -19.04
CA GLU A 402 -19.64 -27.04 -19.95
C GLU A 402 -19.98 -25.55 -19.70
N GLN A 403 -19.79 -25.05 -18.47
CA GLN A 403 -20.11 -23.68 -18.08
C GLN A 403 -18.86 -22.88 -17.64
N GLY A 404 -18.21 -22.17 -18.58
CA GLY A 404 -17.29 -21.06 -18.26
C GLY A 404 -16.20 -21.41 -17.23
N THR A 405 -15.24 -22.23 -17.66
CA THR A 405 -14.32 -23.04 -16.83
C THR A 405 -13.45 -22.33 -15.78
N LEU A 406 -12.96 -21.12 -16.04
CA LEU A 406 -11.92 -20.51 -15.20
C LEU A 406 -12.48 -19.86 -13.93
N SER A 407 -13.44 -18.95 -14.06
CA SER A 407 -14.02 -18.22 -12.93
C SER A 407 -14.72 -19.14 -11.93
N ARG A 408 -15.34 -20.23 -12.40
CA ARG A 408 -15.94 -21.24 -11.53
C ARG A 408 -14.89 -22.06 -10.78
N SER A 409 -13.82 -22.48 -11.46
CA SER A 409 -12.71 -23.18 -10.79
C SER A 409 -12.05 -22.32 -9.72
N GLU A 410 -11.87 -21.01 -9.97
CA GLU A 410 -11.35 -20.06 -8.97
C GLU A 410 -12.31 -19.91 -7.79
N ALA A 411 -13.63 -19.87 -8.03
CA ALA A 411 -14.63 -19.79 -6.96
C ALA A 411 -14.68 -21.08 -6.09
N LEU A 412 -14.57 -22.27 -6.69
CA LEU A 412 -14.47 -23.55 -5.97
C LEU A 412 -13.20 -23.60 -5.11
N LEU A 413 -12.07 -23.17 -5.69
CA LEU A 413 -10.81 -22.98 -4.99
C LEU A 413 -10.87 -21.93 -3.87
N GLN A 414 -11.89 -21.07 -3.81
CA GLN A 414 -12.12 -20.12 -2.71
C GLN A 414 -13.07 -20.64 -1.62
N GLN A 415 -13.96 -21.59 -1.94
CA GLN A 415 -15.06 -22.00 -1.06
C GLN A 415 -14.83 -23.36 -0.41
N CYS A 416 -14.30 -24.34 -1.14
CA CYS A 416 -14.08 -25.69 -0.61
C CYS A 416 -13.02 -25.68 0.49
N GLU A 417 -13.17 -26.54 1.49
CA GLU A 417 -12.29 -26.57 2.67
C GLU A 417 -10.98 -27.28 2.39
N ALA A 418 -10.94 -28.17 1.40
CA ALA A 418 -9.74 -28.84 0.92
C ALA A 418 -9.70 -28.94 -0.60
N VAL A 419 -8.49 -29.09 -1.14
CA VAL A 419 -8.25 -29.25 -2.58
C VAL A 419 -7.35 -30.45 -2.82
N LEU A 420 -7.79 -31.36 -3.68
CA LEU A 420 -6.97 -32.45 -4.21
C LEU A 420 -6.87 -32.29 -5.73
N ILE A 421 -5.66 -32.08 -6.26
CA ILE A 421 -5.43 -32.00 -7.70
C ILE A 421 -5.10 -33.41 -8.21
N TYR A 422 -5.94 -34.00 -9.05
CA TYR A 422 -5.62 -35.24 -9.75
C TYR A 422 -4.78 -34.96 -10.99
N TYR A 423 -3.64 -35.65 -11.10
CA TYR A 423 -2.67 -35.48 -12.17
C TYR A 423 -2.36 -36.83 -12.83
N GLY A 424 -3.19 -37.19 -13.82
CA GLY A 424 -3.04 -38.38 -14.65
C GLY A 424 -2.53 -38.02 -16.03
N GLU A 425 -3.41 -37.95 -17.03
CA GLU A 425 -3.23 -37.59 -18.44
C GLU A 425 -3.01 -36.09 -18.69
N ALA A 426 -3.30 -35.22 -17.71
CA ALA A 426 -3.06 -33.79 -17.84
C ALA A 426 -1.61 -33.43 -18.22
N SER A 427 -1.40 -32.30 -18.89
CA SER A 427 -0.06 -31.84 -19.27
C SER A 427 0.68 -31.20 -18.09
N ALA A 428 2.01 -31.21 -18.11
CA ALA A 428 2.82 -30.51 -17.09
C ALA A 428 2.54 -28.99 -17.07
N LEU A 429 2.23 -28.40 -18.24
CA LEU A 429 1.83 -27.00 -18.35
C LEU A 429 0.48 -26.74 -17.66
N TRP A 430 -0.47 -27.67 -17.77
CA TRP A 430 -1.75 -27.60 -17.09
C TRP A 430 -1.55 -27.63 -15.57
N LEU A 431 -0.76 -28.57 -15.05
CA LEU A 431 -0.48 -28.66 -13.62
C LEU A 431 0.17 -27.37 -13.11
N LYS A 432 1.17 -26.84 -13.84
CA LYS A 432 1.82 -25.58 -13.48
C LYS A 432 0.82 -24.41 -13.43
N ARG A 433 -0.12 -24.33 -14.37
CA ARG A 433 -1.19 -23.32 -14.37
C ARG A 433 -2.13 -23.49 -13.17
N ARG A 434 -2.49 -24.73 -12.81
CA ARG A 434 -3.35 -25.02 -11.65
C ARG A 434 -2.67 -24.74 -10.32
N LEU A 435 -1.40 -25.08 -10.16
CA LEU A 435 -0.62 -24.71 -8.98
C LEU A 435 -0.50 -23.18 -8.85
N ASN A 436 -0.27 -22.47 -9.96
CA ASN A 436 -0.27 -21.01 -9.95
C ASN A 436 -1.64 -20.41 -9.62
N ALA A 437 -2.72 -21.00 -10.14
CA ALA A 437 -4.09 -20.57 -9.84
C ALA A 437 -4.43 -20.85 -8.36
N LEU A 438 -4.07 -22.02 -7.84
CA LEU A 438 -4.20 -22.38 -6.43
C LEU A 438 -3.47 -21.37 -5.55
N LYS A 439 -2.20 -21.06 -5.85
CA LYS A 439 -1.43 -20.03 -5.14
C LYS A 439 -2.12 -18.67 -5.21
N LYS A 440 -2.48 -18.23 -6.43
CA LYS A 440 -3.19 -16.96 -6.68
C LYS A 440 -4.47 -16.87 -5.86
N THR A 441 -5.23 -17.96 -5.79
CA THR A 441 -6.54 -18.03 -5.15
C THR A 441 -6.45 -18.19 -3.64
N LEU A 442 -5.43 -18.89 -3.14
CA LEU A 442 -5.10 -18.98 -1.72
C LEU A 442 -4.89 -17.60 -1.10
N TYR A 443 -4.26 -16.66 -1.83
CA TYR A 443 -4.12 -15.28 -1.37
C TYR A 443 -5.48 -14.63 -1.08
N GLY A 444 -6.56 -15.00 -1.77
CA GLY A 444 -7.88 -14.36 -1.68
C GLY A 444 -8.83 -14.85 -0.56
N ARG A 445 -8.50 -15.94 0.16
CA ARG A 445 -9.49 -16.67 0.97
C ARG A 445 -9.67 -16.10 2.38
N PRO A 446 -10.91 -16.03 2.90
CA PRO A 446 -11.16 -15.64 4.30
C PRO A 446 -10.79 -16.74 5.32
N LYS A 447 -10.67 -18.00 4.88
CA LYS A 447 -10.22 -19.13 5.69
C LYS A 447 -9.17 -19.95 4.92
N PRO A 448 -8.07 -20.38 5.57
CA PRO A 448 -7.07 -21.23 4.94
C PRO A 448 -7.68 -22.58 4.55
N LEU A 449 -7.10 -23.23 3.53
CA LEU A 449 -7.44 -24.63 3.21
C LEU A 449 -6.98 -25.53 4.36
N LEU A 450 -7.83 -26.48 4.73
CA LEU A 450 -7.50 -27.54 5.69
C LEU A 450 -6.44 -28.49 5.12
N ALA A 451 -6.54 -28.82 3.84
CA ALA A 451 -5.56 -29.65 3.16
C ALA A 451 -5.43 -29.28 1.67
N LYS A 452 -4.21 -29.46 1.13
CA LYS A 452 -3.87 -29.30 -0.28
C LYS A 452 -2.89 -30.38 -0.72
N ALA A 453 -3.24 -31.12 -1.76
CA ALA A 453 -2.38 -32.17 -2.30
C ALA A 453 -2.52 -32.31 -3.81
N VAL A 454 -1.54 -32.95 -4.43
CA VAL A 454 -1.56 -33.39 -5.83
C VAL A 454 -1.41 -34.91 -5.85
N TYR A 455 -2.43 -35.61 -6.34
CA TYR A 455 -2.40 -37.04 -6.59
C TYR A 455 -1.79 -37.32 -7.97
N VAL A 456 -0.65 -37.98 -8.01
CA VAL A 456 0.09 -38.25 -9.26
C VAL A 456 -0.15 -39.68 -9.69
N ALA A 457 -1.00 -39.88 -10.70
CA ALA A 457 -1.32 -41.21 -11.21
C ALA A 457 -0.26 -41.74 -12.20
N ASP A 458 0.43 -40.86 -12.92
CA ASP A 458 1.46 -41.24 -13.90
C ASP A 458 2.89 -41.12 -13.32
N PRO A 459 3.66 -42.23 -13.18
CA PRO A 459 5.03 -42.20 -12.69
C PRO A 459 6.01 -41.43 -13.60
N ALA A 460 5.69 -41.18 -14.86
CA ALA A 460 6.52 -40.36 -15.73
C ALA A 460 6.48 -38.86 -15.35
N LYS A 461 5.52 -38.45 -14.51
CA LYS A 461 5.22 -37.04 -14.21
C LYS A 461 5.67 -36.55 -12.82
N GLN A 462 6.55 -37.31 -12.17
CA GLN A 462 7.09 -37.03 -10.82
C GLN A 462 7.94 -35.75 -10.66
N LYS A 463 8.29 -35.07 -11.77
CA LYS A 463 9.31 -34.00 -11.77
C LYS A 463 8.79 -32.62 -11.35
N PHE A 464 7.75 -32.52 -10.53
CA PHE A 464 7.35 -31.25 -9.93
C PHE A 464 7.61 -31.29 -8.42
N SER A 465 8.10 -30.19 -7.88
CA SER A 465 8.31 -30.01 -6.45
C SER A 465 7.71 -28.66 -6.08
N ASP A 466 6.73 -28.70 -5.18
CA ASP A 466 6.15 -27.52 -4.56
C ASP A 466 6.21 -27.74 -3.04
N PRO A 467 6.99 -26.94 -2.30
CA PRO A 467 7.23 -27.19 -0.87
C PRO A 467 5.96 -27.05 -0.02
N GLU A 468 4.92 -26.41 -0.55
CA GLU A 468 3.68 -26.15 0.16
C GLU A 468 2.52 -27.09 -0.24
N VAL A 469 2.75 -28.06 -1.13
CA VAL A 469 1.69 -28.95 -1.63
C VAL A 469 2.14 -30.40 -1.50
N LEU A 470 1.36 -31.19 -0.76
CA LEU A 470 1.65 -32.61 -0.55
C LEU A 470 1.56 -33.36 -1.89
N MET A 471 2.59 -34.13 -2.24
CA MET A 471 2.57 -35.01 -3.41
C MET A 471 2.19 -36.43 -2.99
N ILE A 472 1.11 -36.96 -3.56
CA ILE A 472 0.60 -38.30 -3.27
C ILE A 472 0.95 -39.22 -4.46
N PRO A 473 1.83 -40.22 -4.28
CA PRO A 473 2.28 -41.09 -5.36
C PRO A 473 1.26 -42.20 -5.66
N GLY A 474 0.40 -41.97 -6.65
CA GLY A 474 -0.66 -42.88 -7.11
C GLY A 474 -0.29 -43.86 -8.22
N TYR A 475 1.00 -44.17 -8.39
CA TYR A 475 1.52 -44.83 -9.60
C TYR A 475 1.01 -46.25 -9.86
N GLN A 476 0.44 -46.91 -8.83
CA GLN A 476 -0.06 -48.28 -8.91
C GLN A 476 -1.58 -48.35 -8.75
N GLY A 477 -2.27 -47.24 -9.02
CA GLY A 477 -3.70 -47.10 -8.75
C GLY A 477 -3.99 -46.67 -7.32
N PHE A 478 -5.27 -46.39 -7.06
CA PHE A 478 -5.73 -45.88 -5.79
C PHE A 478 -5.72 -46.94 -4.68
N GLN A 479 -5.21 -46.56 -3.51
CA GLN A 479 -5.36 -47.28 -2.25
C GLN A 479 -5.68 -46.24 -1.15
N PRO A 480 -6.62 -46.52 -0.23
CA PRO A 480 -7.02 -45.56 0.82
C PRO A 480 -5.85 -45.05 1.68
N THR A 481 -4.86 -45.91 1.93
CA THR A 481 -3.65 -45.59 2.69
C THR A 481 -2.84 -44.43 2.11
N LEU A 482 -2.95 -44.18 0.80
CA LEU A 482 -2.26 -43.07 0.13
C LEU A 482 -2.79 -41.70 0.56
N LEU A 483 -4.02 -41.61 1.09
CA LEU A 483 -4.64 -40.36 1.52
C LEU A 483 -4.52 -40.11 3.02
N GLU A 484 -3.90 -40.99 3.80
CA GLU A 484 -3.82 -40.86 5.27
C GLU A 484 -3.29 -39.50 5.73
N GLU A 485 -2.19 -39.02 5.13
CA GLU A 485 -1.59 -37.72 5.46
C GLU A 485 -2.49 -36.54 5.05
N PHE A 486 -3.16 -36.66 3.92
CA PHE A 486 -4.11 -35.66 3.45
C PHE A 486 -5.34 -35.58 4.36
N VAL A 487 -5.91 -36.72 4.74
CA VAL A 487 -7.07 -36.83 5.63
C VAL A 487 -6.73 -36.37 7.05
N ALA A 488 -5.54 -36.71 7.57
CA ALA A 488 -5.07 -36.23 8.86
C ALA A 488 -5.01 -34.69 8.92
N SER A 489 -4.68 -34.05 7.81
CA SER A 489 -4.63 -32.59 7.68
C SER A 489 -6.02 -31.93 7.77
N LEU A 490 -7.11 -32.68 7.53
CA LEU A 490 -8.50 -32.18 7.62
C LEU A 490 -9.01 -32.02 9.07
N GLY A 491 -8.24 -32.45 10.09
CA GLY A 491 -8.59 -32.31 11.49
C GLY A 491 -9.73 -33.23 11.97
N PRO A 492 -10.36 -32.97 13.14
CA PRO A 492 -11.38 -33.85 13.72
C PRO A 492 -12.66 -33.99 12.88
N ALA A 493 -12.85 -33.12 11.87
CA ALA A 493 -13.91 -33.24 10.87
C ALA A 493 -13.60 -34.29 9.79
N GLY A 494 -12.33 -34.65 9.57
CA GLY A 494 -11.90 -35.72 8.66
C GLY A 494 -11.54 -37.05 9.34
N GLY A 495 -11.43 -37.08 10.67
CA GLY A 495 -11.02 -38.27 11.44
C GLY A 495 -12.07 -39.39 11.60
N GLN A 496 -13.19 -39.32 10.87
CA GLN A 496 -14.17 -40.44 10.78
C GLN A 496 -14.08 -41.20 9.44
N ALA A 497 -13.10 -40.87 8.59
CA ALA A 497 -12.85 -41.54 7.31
C ALA A 497 -12.03 -42.83 7.46
#